data_AF-A0A1M6P8I5-F1
#
_entry.id   AF-A0A1M6P8I5-F1
#
_cell.length_a   1.000
_cell.length_b   1.000
_cell.length_c   1.000
_cell.angle_alpha   90.00
_cell.angle_beta   90.00
_cell.angle_gamma   90.00
#
_symmetry.space_group_name_H-M   'P 1'
#
loop_
_entity.id
_entity.type
_entity.pdbx_description
1 polymer ?
#
loop_
_entity_poly.entity_id
_entity_poly.type
_entity_poly.pdbx_seq_one_letter_code
_entity_poly.pdbx_strand_id
1 'polypeptide(L)'
;MIGQAAEPLPAPEEPGFGAFFDRFAGARVVLLGECSHGTAEFYRARAAITRRLIEAHGFTIVAVEADWPDAAAIDRQLRGRPPEPDGEAPFRRFPTWMWRNTDVAAFLGWLRGWNTGREPGAQAGFYGLDLYNLSASVEAVLRYLDRVDPEAAAVARERYGCLMPWMDEPQDYGRMALSRGYAPCEEGAVETLRDLLEKRRDYAGAGGESYLDAAASARLVKNAEEYYRLMYYGGARSWNLRDTHMFETLCALLEAKGPQSRAVVWAHNSHIGDASRTDMGRERGELNIGQLCRERFGQDAALIGFGTHTGTVACATDWDEPMQVKRVNPSRPDSYEWLAHESGLGRFLLDLREGRLPPALREALMEERLERFIGVIYRPETERWSHYSACTLPEQFDAYVWFDETTAVTPLPGPEEAGPEETFPTGL
;
A
#
# COMPACT_ATOMS: atom_id res chain seq x y z
N MET A 1 -25.58 0.31 20.25
CA MET A 1 -26.23 0.31 18.92
C MET A 1 -25.42 -0.44 17.87
N ILE A 2 -24.09 -0.22 17.79
CA ILE A 2 -23.21 -1.01 16.90
C ILE A 2 -23.38 -2.52 17.12
N GLY A 3 -23.37 -3.00 18.36
CA GLY A 3 -23.52 -4.44 18.66
C GLY A 3 -24.82 -5.10 18.17
N GLN A 4 -25.85 -4.32 17.79
CA GLN A 4 -27.09 -4.86 17.20
C GLN A 4 -27.05 -4.87 15.66
N ALA A 5 -26.26 -4.01 15.04
CA ALA A 5 -26.18 -3.85 13.58
C ALA A 5 -24.93 -4.52 12.98
N ALA A 6 -23.88 -4.70 13.78
CA ALA A 6 -22.64 -5.34 13.38
C ALA A 6 -22.84 -6.85 13.17
N GLU A 7 -22.15 -7.40 12.18
CA GLU A 7 -22.16 -8.82 11.86
C GLU A 7 -20.93 -9.48 12.51
N PRO A 8 -21.10 -10.35 13.54
CA PRO A 8 -19.97 -11.03 14.16
C PRO A 8 -19.19 -11.86 13.14
N LEU A 9 -17.87 -11.73 13.15
CA LEU A 9 -17.00 -12.45 12.21
C LEU A 9 -16.40 -13.70 12.87
N PRO A 10 -16.31 -14.84 12.16
CA PRO A 10 -15.48 -15.97 12.58
C PRO A 10 -13.99 -15.58 12.57
N ALA A 11 -13.09 -16.45 13.03
CA ALA A 11 -11.66 -16.14 12.95
C ALA A 11 -11.21 -16.01 11.48
N PRO A 12 -10.24 -15.14 11.13
CA PRO A 12 -9.76 -15.00 9.75
C PRO A 12 -9.32 -16.31 9.09
N GLU A 13 -8.83 -17.25 9.88
CA GLU A 13 -8.36 -18.56 9.44
C GLU A 13 -9.51 -19.53 9.11
N GLU A 14 -10.73 -19.24 9.55
CA GLU A 14 -11.90 -20.07 9.27
C GLU A 14 -12.41 -19.88 7.83
N PRO A 15 -12.80 -20.95 7.11
CA PRO A 15 -13.23 -20.86 5.71
C PRO A 15 -14.40 -19.90 5.43
N GLY A 16 -15.22 -19.62 6.44
CA GLY A 16 -16.38 -18.74 6.31
C GLY A 16 -16.07 -17.24 6.36
N PHE A 17 -14.87 -16.83 6.82
CA PHE A 17 -14.55 -15.42 7.04
C PHE A 17 -14.69 -14.58 5.78
N GLY A 18 -14.04 -14.98 4.69
CA GLY A 18 -14.02 -14.20 3.44
C GLY A 18 -15.42 -14.03 2.82
N ALA A 19 -16.35 -14.96 3.05
CA ALA A 19 -17.68 -14.93 2.45
C ALA A 19 -18.51 -13.71 2.88
N PHE A 20 -18.25 -13.14 4.06
CA PHE A 20 -18.90 -11.89 4.50
C PHE A 20 -18.64 -10.71 3.55
N PHE A 21 -17.53 -10.77 2.80
CA PHE A 21 -17.05 -9.73 1.91
C PHE A 21 -17.48 -9.92 0.45
N ASP A 22 -18.21 -10.98 0.12
CA ASP A 22 -18.77 -11.21 -1.22
C ASP A 22 -19.61 -10.02 -1.71
N ARG A 23 -20.24 -9.30 -0.79
CA ARG A 23 -21.06 -8.10 -1.05
C ARG A 23 -20.29 -6.89 -1.60
N PHE A 24 -18.95 -6.92 -1.55
CA PHE A 24 -18.07 -5.87 -2.09
C PHE A 24 -17.43 -6.31 -3.42
N ALA A 25 -17.59 -7.58 -3.82
CA ALA A 25 -16.95 -8.13 -5.01
C ALA A 25 -17.54 -7.65 -6.35
N GLY A 26 -18.63 -6.87 -6.30
CA GLY A 26 -19.14 -6.12 -7.44
C GLY A 26 -18.21 -4.97 -7.86
N ALA A 27 -17.43 -4.44 -6.92
CA ALA A 27 -16.46 -3.39 -7.19
C ALA A 27 -15.32 -3.88 -8.10
N ARG A 28 -14.80 -2.98 -8.92
CA ARG A 28 -13.59 -3.21 -9.72
C ARG A 28 -12.33 -3.18 -8.86
N VAL A 29 -12.32 -2.30 -7.85
CA VAL A 29 -11.21 -2.15 -6.90
C VAL A 29 -11.74 -2.30 -5.48
N VAL A 30 -11.18 -3.21 -4.71
CA VAL A 30 -11.46 -3.37 -3.28
C VAL A 30 -10.21 -2.97 -2.51
N LEU A 31 -10.29 -1.88 -1.76
CA LEU A 31 -9.20 -1.37 -0.94
C LEU A 31 -9.40 -1.86 0.50
N LEU A 32 -8.41 -2.58 1.02
CA LEU A 32 -8.38 -3.15 2.36
C LEU A 32 -7.35 -2.41 3.21
N GLY A 33 -7.85 -1.72 4.21
CA GLY A 33 -7.07 -0.95 5.17
C GLY A 33 -6.40 -1.77 6.25
N GLU A 34 -5.67 -1.06 7.09
CA GLU A 34 -5.25 -1.45 8.42
C GLU A 34 -5.02 -0.21 9.26
N CYS A 35 -5.40 -0.21 10.55
CA CYS A 35 -5.05 0.91 11.44
C CYS A 35 -3.65 0.76 12.05
N SER A 36 -2.94 -0.33 11.73
CA SER A 36 -1.53 -0.48 12.05
C SER A 36 -0.78 -1.38 11.06
N HIS A 37 0.48 -1.06 10.75
CA HIS A 37 1.31 -1.90 9.87
C HIS A 37 1.87 -3.17 10.53
N GLY A 38 1.74 -3.28 11.86
CA GLY A 38 2.42 -4.28 12.67
C GLY A 38 1.51 -5.31 13.35
N THR A 39 0.26 -5.46 12.90
CA THR A 39 -0.76 -6.28 13.57
C THR A 39 -1.14 -7.52 12.76
N ALA A 40 -1.02 -8.70 13.37
CA ALA A 40 -1.19 -9.99 12.71
C ALA A 40 -2.61 -10.21 12.19
N GLU A 41 -3.63 -9.86 12.97
CA GLU A 41 -5.04 -10.07 12.62
C GLU A 41 -5.43 -9.33 11.34
N PHE A 42 -4.87 -8.14 11.11
CA PHE A 42 -5.12 -7.38 9.88
C PHE A 42 -4.54 -8.08 8.65
N TYR A 43 -3.30 -8.57 8.70
CA TYR A 43 -2.74 -9.38 7.60
C TYR A 43 -3.55 -10.65 7.34
N ARG A 44 -3.93 -11.39 8.38
CA ARG A 44 -4.71 -12.62 8.21
C ARG A 44 -6.09 -12.35 7.63
N ALA A 45 -6.76 -11.29 8.08
CA ALA A 45 -8.05 -10.89 7.55
C ALA A 45 -7.96 -10.43 6.09
N ARG A 46 -7.00 -9.54 5.77
CA ARG A 46 -6.73 -9.11 4.38
C ARG A 46 -6.43 -10.30 3.48
N ALA A 47 -5.62 -11.25 3.95
CA ALA A 47 -5.35 -12.49 3.24
C ALA A 47 -6.62 -13.31 2.99
N ALA A 48 -7.44 -13.54 4.01
CA ALA A 48 -8.68 -14.33 3.88
C ALA A 48 -9.70 -13.69 2.93
N ILE A 49 -9.86 -12.35 2.99
CA ILE A 49 -10.72 -11.59 2.06
C ILE A 49 -10.19 -11.72 0.64
N THR A 50 -8.89 -11.46 0.45
CA THR A 50 -8.25 -11.48 -0.86
C THR A 50 -8.32 -12.87 -1.50
N ARG A 51 -8.09 -13.93 -0.72
CA ARG A 51 -8.28 -15.31 -1.14
C ARG A 51 -9.69 -15.54 -1.67
N ARG A 52 -10.72 -15.12 -0.92
CA ARG A 52 -12.11 -15.24 -1.36
C ARG A 52 -12.39 -14.48 -2.65
N LEU A 53 -11.90 -13.24 -2.77
CA LEU A 53 -12.08 -12.42 -3.96
C LEU A 53 -11.40 -13.02 -5.21
N ILE A 54 -10.22 -13.62 -5.04
CA ILE A 54 -9.53 -14.37 -6.10
C ILE A 54 -10.30 -15.64 -6.47
N GLU A 55 -10.63 -16.47 -5.47
CA GLU A 55 -11.22 -17.80 -5.66
C GLU A 55 -12.62 -17.74 -6.27
N ALA A 56 -13.46 -16.83 -5.80
CA ALA A 56 -14.89 -16.80 -6.13
C ALA A 56 -15.30 -15.65 -7.07
N HIS A 57 -14.50 -14.57 -7.16
CA HIS A 57 -14.91 -13.33 -7.83
C HIS A 57 -13.94 -12.83 -8.91
N GLY A 58 -12.92 -13.62 -9.24
CA GLY A 58 -12.06 -13.39 -10.41
C GLY A 58 -11.10 -12.21 -10.26
N PHE A 59 -10.76 -11.80 -9.03
CA PHE A 59 -9.69 -10.82 -8.81
C PHE A 59 -8.33 -11.44 -9.17
N THR A 60 -7.50 -10.68 -9.89
CA THR A 60 -6.18 -11.16 -10.37
C THR A 60 -5.04 -10.20 -10.07
N ILE A 61 -5.34 -9.02 -9.50
CA ILE A 61 -4.34 -8.04 -9.09
C ILE A 61 -4.38 -7.92 -7.57
N VAL A 62 -3.30 -8.29 -6.90
CA VAL A 62 -3.06 -7.97 -5.49
C VAL A 62 -2.02 -6.87 -5.45
N ALA A 63 -2.46 -5.63 -5.20
CA ALA A 63 -1.60 -4.46 -5.13
C ALA A 63 -1.35 -4.09 -3.67
N VAL A 64 -0.12 -3.76 -3.30
CA VAL A 64 0.27 -3.48 -1.92
C VAL A 64 1.02 -2.16 -1.80
N GLU A 65 0.90 -1.50 -0.65
CA GLU A 65 1.70 -0.34 -0.23
C GLU A 65 3.16 -0.77 0.02
N ALA A 66 3.83 -1.14 -1.06
CA ALA A 66 5.20 -1.58 -1.07
C ALA A 66 5.89 -1.14 -2.36
N ASP A 67 7.21 -1.11 -2.33
CA ASP A 67 8.02 -0.78 -3.49
C ASP A 67 7.78 -1.75 -4.65
N TRP A 68 7.65 -1.19 -5.85
CA TRP A 68 7.44 -1.97 -7.06
C TRP A 68 8.52 -3.04 -7.30
N PRO A 69 9.83 -2.74 -7.23
CA PRO A 69 10.87 -3.74 -7.50
C PRO A 69 10.80 -4.97 -6.58
N ASP A 70 10.56 -4.75 -5.29
CA ASP A 70 10.49 -5.82 -4.29
C ASP A 70 9.27 -6.73 -4.54
N ALA A 71 8.11 -6.13 -4.79
CA ALA A 71 6.90 -6.86 -5.13
C ALA A 71 7.04 -7.62 -6.47
N ALA A 72 7.69 -7.02 -7.47
CA ALA A 72 7.96 -7.66 -8.76
C ALA A 72 8.89 -8.88 -8.62
N ALA A 73 9.89 -8.82 -7.72
CA ALA A 73 10.76 -9.94 -7.41
C ALA A 73 9.97 -11.11 -6.79
N ILE A 74 9.07 -10.83 -5.85
CA ILE A 74 8.16 -11.83 -5.28
C ILE A 74 7.22 -12.41 -6.33
N ASP A 75 6.57 -11.56 -7.11
CA ASP A 75 5.58 -11.97 -8.11
C ASP A 75 6.17 -12.90 -9.19
N ARG A 76 7.43 -12.68 -9.58
CA ARG A 76 8.14 -13.61 -10.47
C ARG A 76 8.18 -15.02 -9.89
N GLN A 77 8.49 -15.15 -8.60
CA GLN A 77 8.50 -16.45 -7.93
C GLN A 77 7.09 -17.06 -7.83
N LEU A 78 6.06 -16.23 -7.58
CA LEU A 78 4.66 -16.68 -7.48
C LEU A 78 4.12 -17.21 -8.81
N ARG A 79 4.52 -16.61 -9.93
CA ARG A 79 4.04 -16.95 -11.28
C ARG A 79 5.00 -17.86 -12.06
N GLY A 80 6.03 -18.39 -11.39
CA GLY A 80 6.98 -19.35 -11.99
C GLY A 80 7.90 -18.74 -13.06
N ARG A 81 8.11 -17.42 -13.01
CA ARG A 81 9.06 -16.70 -13.87
C ARG A 81 10.48 -16.87 -13.30
N PRO A 82 11.53 -16.87 -14.14
CA PRO A 82 12.90 -16.94 -13.63
C PRO A 82 13.20 -15.74 -12.71
N PRO A 83 13.96 -15.97 -11.61
CA PRO A 83 14.44 -14.87 -10.79
C PRO A 83 15.36 -13.98 -11.60
N GLU A 84 15.46 -12.71 -11.20
CA GLU A 84 16.44 -11.80 -11.79
C GLU A 84 17.85 -12.21 -11.30
N PRO A 85 18.86 -12.25 -12.20
CA PRO A 85 20.26 -12.43 -11.81
C PRO A 85 20.69 -11.32 -10.85
N ASP A 86 21.40 -11.68 -9.78
CA ASP A 86 21.94 -10.75 -8.78
C ASP A 86 20.91 -9.86 -8.06
N GLY A 87 19.61 -10.21 -8.12
CA GLY A 87 18.57 -9.47 -7.41
C GLY A 87 18.74 -9.57 -5.88
N GLU A 88 18.69 -8.42 -5.21
CA GLU A 88 18.63 -8.37 -3.75
C GLU A 88 17.39 -9.08 -3.22
N ALA A 89 17.46 -9.59 -1.99
CA ALA A 89 16.26 -10.16 -1.38
C ALA A 89 15.25 -9.03 -1.11
N PRO A 90 13.96 -9.22 -1.45
CA PRO A 90 12.96 -8.17 -1.29
C PRO A 90 12.66 -7.87 0.18
N PHE A 91 12.21 -6.65 0.46
CA PHE A 91 11.75 -6.18 1.77
C PHE A 91 12.83 -6.29 2.87
N ARG A 92 14.06 -5.87 2.53
CA ARG A 92 15.18 -5.79 3.49
C ARG A 92 15.38 -4.41 4.10
N ARG A 93 14.76 -3.38 3.52
CA ARG A 93 14.80 -2.00 4.02
C ARG A 93 13.82 -1.84 5.18
N PHE A 94 14.03 -0.79 5.98
CA PHE A 94 13.09 -0.43 7.02
C PHE A 94 11.72 -0.08 6.41
N PRO A 95 10.61 -0.51 7.02
CA PRO A 95 10.50 -1.49 8.10
C PRO A 95 10.71 -2.93 7.62
N THR A 96 11.58 -3.69 8.28
CA THR A 96 11.94 -5.05 7.85
C THR A 96 10.89 -6.12 8.14
N TRP A 97 9.77 -5.78 8.79
CA TRP A 97 8.72 -6.72 9.22
C TRP A 97 7.39 -6.56 8.49
N MET A 98 7.12 -5.40 7.89
CA MET A 98 5.80 -5.04 7.33
C MET A 98 5.35 -6.04 6.25
N TRP A 99 6.20 -6.29 5.25
CA TRP A 99 5.92 -7.28 4.20
C TRP A 99 6.64 -8.60 4.39
N ARG A 100 7.56 -8.66 5.37
CA ARG A 100 8.42 -9.82 5.64
C ARG A 100 8.10 -10.43 7.01
N ASN A 101 6.87 -10.90 7.14
CA ASN A 101 6.35 -11.60 8.32
C ASN A 101 5.70 -12.94 7.94
N THR A 102 5.38 -13.73 8.96
CA THR A 102 4.78 -15.06 8.80
C THR A 102 3.42 -15.05 8.11
N ASP A 103 2.60 -14.02 8.33
CA ASP A 103 1.24 -13.94 7.80
C ASP A 103 1.25 -13.63 6.30
N VAL A 104 2.11 -12.70 5.86
CA VAL A 104 2.36 -12.43 4.44
C VAL A 104 2.99 -13.66 3.77
N ALA A 105 3.97 -14.30 4.40
CA ALA A 105 4.57 -15.52 3.86
C ALA A 105 3.55 -16.64 3.63
N ALA A 106 2.62 -16.83 4.58
CA ALA A 106 1.53 -17.79 4.44
C ALA A 106 0.60 -17.45 3.26
N PHE A 107 0.23 -16.17 3.11
CA PHE A 107 -0.56 -15.71 1.98
C PHE A 107 0.14 -15.91 0.62
N LEU A 108 1.42 -15.52 0.52
CA LEU A 108 2.22 -15.70 -0.68
C LEU A 108 2.41 -17.19 -1.03
N GLY A 109 2.58 -18.06 -0.02
CA GLY A 109 2.61 -19.51 -0.18
C GLY A 109 1.30 -20.05 -0.77
N TRP A 110 0.16 -19.58 -0.26
CA TRP A 110 -1.15 -19.92 -0.83
C TRP A 110 -1.30 -19.39 -2.27
N LEU A 111 -0.90 -18.15 -2.54
CA LEU A 111 -1.03 -17.51 -3.85
C LEU A 111 -0.19 -18.22 -4.93
N ARG A 112 1.01 -18.67 -4.57
CA ARG A 112 1.83 -19.56 -5.42
C ARG A 112 1.12 -20.88 -5.69
N GLY A 113 0.51 -21.48 -4.67
CA GLY A 113 -0.31 -22.69 -4.81
C GLY A 113 -1.50 -22.48 -5.75
N TRP A 114 -2.19 -21.36 -5.63
CA TRP A 114 -3.29 -20.97 -6.51
C TRP A 114 -2.85 -20.84 -7.97
N ASN A 115 -1.71 -20.20 -8.22
CA ASN A 115 -1.18 -19.97 -9.58
C ASN A 115 -0.61 -21.22 -10.25
N THR A 116 -0.28 -22.26 -9.48
CA THR A 116 0.35 -23.48 -9.99
C THR A 116 -0.60 -24.21 -10.95
N GLY A 117 -0.16 -24.43 -12.18
CA GLY A 117 -0.93 -25.13 -13.22
C GLY A 117 -2.06 -24.29 -13.85
N ARG A 118 -2.17 -23.01 -13.53
CA ARG A 118 -3.10 -22.07 -14.20
C ARG A 118 -2.44 -21.40 -15.39
N GLU A 119 -3.26 -21.12 -16.40
CA GLU A 119 -2.86 -20.29 -17.54
C GLU A 119 -2.44 -18.89 -17.09
N PRO A 120 -1.46 -18.24 -17.75
CA PRO A 120 -0.93 -16.94 -17.34
C PRO A 120 -1.98 -15.84 -17.12
N GLY A 121 -3.04 -15.82 -17.93
CA GLY A 121 -4.14 -14.85 -17.79
C GLY A 121 -5.10 -15.11 -16.62
N ALA A 122 -5.06 -16.30 -16.02
CA ALA A 122 -5.88 -16.70 -14.87
C ALA A 122 -5.08 -16.71 -13.55
N GLN A 123 -3.79 -16.41 -13.61
CA GLN A 123 -2.95 -16.25 -12.43
C GLN A 123 -3.23 -14.90 -11.77
N ALA A 124 -3.20 -14.89 -10.44
CA ALA A 124 -3.22 -13.66 -9.66
C ALA A 124 -1.78 -13.20 -9.41
N GLY A 125 -1.51 -11.92 -9.68
CA GLY A 125 -0.19 -11.31 -9.49
C GLY A 125 -0.11 -10.46 -8.22
N PHE A 126 1.12 -10.17 -7.81
CA PHE A 126 1.46 -9.35 -6.64
C PHE A 126 2.24 -8.11 -7.09
N TYR A 127 1.78 -6.91 -6.75
CA TYR A 127 2.31 -5.67 -7.32
C TYR A 127 2.51 -4.62 -6.22
N GLY A 128 3.64 -3.92 -6.26
CA GLY A 128 3.87 -2.76 -5.40
C GLY A 128 3.19 -1.53 -6.00
N LEU A 129 2.88 -0.54 -5.18
CA LEU A 129 2.36 0.75 -5.62
C LEU A 129 3.25 1.93 -5.22
N ASP A 130 4.18 1.71 -4.29
CA ASP A 130 4.93 2.76 -3.60
C ASP A 130 6.26 3.11 -4.30
N LEU A 131 6.92 4.18 -3.84
CA LEU A 131 7.96 4.91 -4.58
C LEU A 131 9.35 5.03 -3.93
N TYR A 132 9.66 4.28 -2.87
CA TYR A 132 10.90 4.47 -2.10
C TYR A 132 12.14 3.80 -2.72
N ASN A 133 11.97 2.78 -3.57
CA ASN A 133 13.12 2.06 -4.16
C ASN A 133 13.61 2.66 -5.50
N LEU A 134 14.23 3.84 -5.45
CA LEU A 134 14.77 4.55 -6.63
C LEU A 134 15.87 3.75 -7.35
N SER A 135 16.85 3.22 -6.62
CA SER A 135 18.01 2.51 -7.17
C SER A 135 17.60 1.25 -7.94
N ALA A 136 16.83 0.36 -7.31
CA ALA A 136 16.36 -0.85 -7.98
C ALA A 136 15.43 -0.55 -9.17
N SER A 137 14.72 0.58 -9.13
CA SER A 137 13.89 1.02 -10.26
C SER A 137 14.71 1.52 -11.45
N VAL A 138 15.79 2.27 -11.22
CA VAL A 138 16.76 2.64 -12.28
C VAL A 138 17.33 1.38 -12.91
N GLU A 139 17.80 0.43 -12.10
CA GLU A 139 18.37 -0.83 -12.61
C GLU A 139 17.37 -1.65 -13.41
N ALA A 140 16.12 -1.76 -12.95
CA ALA A 140 15.07 -2.49 -13.65
C ALA A 140 14.82 -1.92 -15.06
N VAL A 141 14.81 -0.58 -15.20
CA VAL A 141 14.68 0.08 -16.51
C VAL A 141 15.88 -0.20 -17.40
N LEU A 142 17.09 0.02 -16.88
CA LEU A 142 18.32 -0.16 -17.66
C LEU A 142 18.47 -1.61 -18.14
N ARG A 143 18.21 -2.59 -17.28
CA ARG A 143 18.31 -4.02 -17.60
C ARG A 143 17.27 -4.45 -18.63
N TYR A 144 16.06 -3.92 -18.55
CA TYR A 144 15.05 -4.17 -19.57
C TYR A 144 15.50 -3.64 -20.93
N LEU A 145 15.94 -2.38 -20.98
CA LEU A 145 16.42 -1.74 -22.20
C LEU A 145 17.66 -2.44 -22.77
N ASP A 146 18.63 -2.88 -21.95
CA ASP A 146 19.79 -3.63 -22.42
C ASP A 146 19.42 -4.89 -23.22
N ARG A 147 18.29 -5.51 -22.87
CA ARG A 147 17.79 -6.70 -23.56
C ARG A 147 17.00 -6.39 -24.82
N VAL A 148 16.22 -5.31 -24.83
CA VAL A 148 15.23 -5.04 -25.89
C VAL A 148 15.60 -3.89 -26.83
N ASP A 149 16.36 -2.91 -26.35
CA ASP A 149 16.84 -1.73 -27.08
C ASP A 149 18.13 -1.17 -26.42
N PRO A 150 19.30 -1.75 -26.76
CA PRO A 150 20.59 -1.33 -26.18
C PRO A 150 20.97 0.13 -26.47
N GLU A 151 20.47 0.71 -27.56
CA GLU A 151 20.70 2.13 -27.87
C GLU A 151 19.92 3.01 -26.89
N ALA A 152 18.65 2.70 -26.64
CA ALA A 152 17.87 3.37 -25.59
C ALA A 152 18.46 3.14 -24.20
N ALA A 153 19.06 1.97 -23.93
CA ALA A 153 19.75 1.70 -22.67
C ALA A 153 20.96 2.62 -22.47
N ALA A 154 21.75 2.90 -23.52
CA ALA A 154 22.86 3.84 -23.46
C ALA A 154 22.38 5.27 -23.14
N VAL A 155 21.30 5.72 -23.79
CA VAL A 155 20.69 7.03 -23.51
C VAL A 155 20.13 7.11 -22.08
N ALA A 156 19.45 6.06 -21.62
CA ALA A 156 18.91 6.01 -20.25
C ALA A 156 20.03 6.06 -19.20
N ARG A 157 21.19 5.41 -19.43
CA ARG A 157 22.35 5.52 -18.54
C ARG A 157 22.89 6.93 -18.45
N GLU A 158 22.95 7.65 -19.56
CA GLU A 158 23.37 9.05 -19.58
C GLU A 158 22.38 9.92 -18.79
N ARG A 159 21.08 9.76 -19.04
CA ARG A 159 20.01 10.51 -18.37
C ARG A 159 19.90 10.25 -16.88
N TYR A 160 20.06 8.99 -16.44
CA TYR A 160 20.08 8.63 -15.02
C TYR A 160 21.44 8.90 -14.35
N GLY A 161 22.48 9.26 -15.11
CA GLY A 161 23.84 9.45 -14.59
C GLY A 161 23.94 10.46 -13.44
N CYS A 162 23.05 11.44 -13.39
CA CYS A 162 23.02 12.43 -12.31
C CYS A 162 22.38 11.90 -11.00
N LEU A 163 21.57 10.84 -11.07
CA LEU A 163 20.99 10.15 -9.90
C LEU A 163 21.94 9.09 -9.32
N MET A 164 22.86 8.57 -10.14
CA MET A 164 23.77 7.48 -9.75
C MET A 164 24.57 7.75 -8.45
N PRO A 165 25.09 8.97 -8.18
CA PRO A 165 25.80 9.25 -6.93
C PRO A 165 24.94 9.18 -5.67
N TRP A 166 23.62 9.17 -5.81
CA TRP A 166 22.64 9.26 -4.71
C TRP A 166 21.80 7.99 -4.57
N MET A 167 22.12 6.93 -5.31
CA MET A 167 21.32 5.69 -5.30
C MET A 167 21.33 4.98 -3.95
N ASP A 168 22.43 5.10 -3.21
CA ASP A 168 22.57 4.53 -1.86
C ASP A 168 21.87 5.41 -0.81
N GLU A 169 21.79 6.72 -1.03
CA GLU A 169 21.22 7.72 -0.11
C GLU A 169 20.39 8.79 -0.88
N PRO A 170 19.18 8.46 -1.39
CA PRO A 170 18.41 9.36 -2.26
C PRO A 170 17.93 10.66 -1.57
N GLN A 171 17.86 10.69 -0.25
CA GLN A 171 17.61 11.90 0.52
C GLN A 171 18.69 12.98 0.29
N ASP A 172 19.95 12.60 0.11
CA ASP A 172 21.02 13.56 -0.08
C ASP A 172 20.89 14.30 -1.41
N TYR A 173 20.28 13.65 -2.42
CA TYR A 173 19.84 14.31 -3.63
C TYR A 173 18.85 15.43 -3.33
N GLY A 174 17.85 15.18 -2.47
CA GLY A 174 16.87 16.19 -2.07
C GLY A 174 17.50 17.40 -1.38
N ARG A 175 18.47 17.18 -0.48
CA ARG A 175 19.22 18.25 0.20
C ARG A 175 20.05 19.07 -0.79
N MET A 176 20.70 18.38 -1.72
CA MET A 176 21.51 18.99 -2.77
C MET A 176 20.63 19.79 -3.73
N ALA A 177 19.46 19.28 -4.12
CA ALA A 177 18.55 19.91 -5.08
C ALA A 177 18.01 21.28 -4.61
N LEU A 178 18.12 21.59 -3.32
CA LEU A 178 17.85 22.93 -2.76
C LEU A 178 18.96 23.96 -3.05
N SER A 179 20.16 23.52 -3.43
CA SER A 179 21.30 24.38 -3.66
C SER A 179 21.28 24.99 -5.07
N ARG A 180 21.40 26.32 -5.16
CA ARG A 180 21.45 27.02 -6.46
C ARG A 180 22.63 26.52 -7.29
N GLY A 181 22.36 26.01 -8.50
CA GLY A 181 23.39 25.66 -9.49
C GLY A 181 23.57 24.17 -9.75
N TYR A 182 22.82 23.30 -9.09
CA TYR A 182 22.72 21.90 -9.49
C TYR A 182 21.62 21.71 -10.53
N ALA A 183 21.91 20.94 -11.57
CA ALA A 183 20.93 20.56 -12.59
C ALA A 183 20.00 19.50 -11.99
N PRO A 184 18.67 19.74 -11.90
CA PRO A 184 17.74 18.73 -11.45
C PRO A 184 17.73 17.57 -12.45
N CYS A 185 17.76 16.33 -11.95
CA CYS A 185 17.71 15.10 -12.73
C CYS A 185 16.36 14.84 -13.41
N GLU A 186 15.38 15.70 -13.14
CA GLU A 186 14.00 15.65 -13.62
C GLU A 186 13.89 15.44 -15.13
N GLU A 187 14.62 16.23 -15.93
CA GLU A 187 14.52 16.17 -17.40
C GLU A 187 14.89 14.78 -17.93
N GLY A 188 16.01 14.22 -17.46
CA GLY A 188 16.44 12.88 -17.85
C GLY A 188 15.48 11.77 -17.42
N ALA A 189 14.89 11.88 -16.22
CA ALA A 189 13.92 10.91 -15.72
C ALA A 189 12.60 10.96 -16.51
N VAL A 190 12.10 12.17 -16.80
CA VAL A 190 10.87 12.39 -17.59
C VAL A 190 11.05 11.92 -19.03
N GLU A 191 12.17 12.26 -19.67
CA GLU A 191 12.43 11.84 -21.05
C GLU A 191 12.56 10.32 -21.19
N THR A 192 13.22 9.65 -20.22
CA THR A 192 13.35 8.19 -20.25
C THR A 192 11.99 7.51 -20.13
N LEU A 193 11.11 7.98 -19.24
CA LEU A 193 9.74 7.49 -19.14
C LEU A 193 8.97 7.75 -20.45
N ARG A 194 9.09 8.95 -21.02
CA ARG A 194 8.38 9.32 -22.25
C ARG A 194 8.79 8.41 -23.41
N ASP A 195 10.08 8.22 -23.63
CA ASP A 195 10.60 7.42 -24.73
C ASP A 195 10.19 5.94 -24.60
N LEU A 196 10.12 5.42 -23.37
CA LEU A 196 9.63 4.06 -23.09
C LEU A 196 8.13 3.92 -23.40
N LEU A 197 7.32 4.92 -23.05
CA LEU A 197 5.88 4.95 -23.34
C LEU A 197 5.58 5.16 -24.82
N GLU A 198 6.38 5.93 -25.55
CA GLU A 198 6.26 6.12 -27.00
C GLU A 198 6.47 4.81 -27.76
N LYS A 199 7.44 3.99 -27.31
CA LYS A 199 7.75 2.67 -27.88
C LYS A 199 6.91 1.52 -27.31
N ARG A 200 5.84 1.81 -26.57
CA ARG A 200 5.01 0.81 -25.87
C ARG A 200 4.53 -0.34 -26.75
N ARG A 201 4.20 -0.08 -28.02
CA ARG A 201 3.64 -1.09 -28.93
C ARG A 201 4.72 -2.09 -29.36
N ASP A 202 5.91 -1.58 -29.64
CA ASP A 202 7.04 -2.39 -30.11
C ASP A 202 7.60 -3.24 -28.95
N TYR A 203 7.68 -2.65 -27.76
CA TYR A 203 8.17 -3.29 -26.55
C TYR A 203 7.19 -4.29 -25.92
N ALA A 204 5.89 -4.00 -25.95
CA ALA A 204 4.88 -4.95 -25.45
C ALA A 204 4.85 -6.25 -26.27
N GLY A 205 5.14 -6.19 -27.58
CA GLY A 205 5.23 -7.35 -28.45
C GLY A 205 6.42 -8.28 -28.14
N ALA A 206 7.49 -7.75 -27.54
CA ALA A 206 8.71 -8.48 -27.21
C ALA A 206 8.72 -9.10 -25.79
N GLY A 207 7.72 -8.79 -24.95
CA GLY A 207 7.63 -9.34 -23.59
C GLY A 207 6.72 -8.56 -22.63
N GLY A 208 5.43 -8.43 -22.95
CA GLY A 208 4.46 -7.53 -22.29
C GLY A 208 4.52 -7.38 -20.75
N GLU A 209 4.73 -8.46 -19.99
CA GLU A 209 4.89 -8.36 -18.51
C GLU A 209 6.23 -7.73 -18.11
N SER A 210 7.32 -8.03 -18.81
CA SER A 210 8.60 -7.36 -18.58
C SER A 210 8.57 -5.89 -18.99
N TYR A 211 7.78 -5.54 -20.02
CA TYR A 211 7.52 -4.15 -20.36
C TYR A 211 6.73 -3.45 -19.24
N LEU A 212 5.71 -4.10 -18.67
CA LEU A 212 4.95 -3.56 -17.54
C LEU A 212 5.84 -3.29 -16.34
N ASP A 213 6.71 -4.25 -15.98
CA ASP A 213 7.71 -4.09 -14.91
C ASP A 213 8.60 -2.86 -15.17
N ALA A 214 9.15 -2.73 -16.39
CA ALA A 214 10.02 -1.62 -16.76
C ALA A 214 9.30 -0.26 -16.82
N ALA A 215 8.06 -0.22 -17.32
CA ALA A 215 7.26 0.99 -17.40
C ALA A 215 6.84 1.51 -16.03
N ALA A 216 6.50 0.61 -15.11
CA ALA A 216 6.23 0.95 -13.72
C ALA A 216 7.49 1.46 -13.02
N SER A 217 8.64 0.78 -13.19
CA SER A 217 9.92 1.27 -12.67
C SER A 217 10.32 2.63 -13.24
N ALA A 218 10.13 2.90 -14.53
CA ALA A 218 10.42 4.22 -15.10
C ALA A 218 9.52 5.33 -14.52
N ARG A 219 8.25 5.02 -14.26
CA ARG A 219 7.32 5.95 -13.58
C ARG A 219 7.75 6.20 -12.14
N LEU A 220 8.19 5.16 -11.45
CA LEU A 220 8.76 5.27 -10.10
C LEU A 220 9.98 6.19 -10.11
N VAL A 221 10.95 6.00 -11.01
CA VAL A 221 12.15 6.86 -11.08
C VAL A 221 11.77 8.34 -11.27
N LYS A 222 10.85 8.64 -12.19
CA LYS A 222 10.37 10.02 -12.41
C LYS A 222 9.70 10.60 -11.15
N ASN A 223 8.82 9.84 -10.49
CA ASN A 223 8.08 10.36 -9.34
C ASN A 223 8.95 10.40 -8.07
N ALA A 224 9.88 9.47 -7.90
CA ALA A 224 10.83 9.44 -6.80
C ALA A 224 11.82 10.61 -6.87
N GLU A 225 12.33 10.95 -8.05
CA GLU A 225 13.16 12.16 -8.22
C GLU A 225 12.43 13.42 -7.74
N GLU A 226 11.20 13.63 -8.21
CA GLU A 226 10.37 14.77 -7.80
C GLU A 226 10.07 14.73 -6.30
N TYR A 227 9.80 13.53 -5.77
CA TYR A 227 9.52 13.32 -4.36
C TYR A 227 10.70 13.68 -3.47
N TYR A 228 11.91 13.18 -3.74
CA TYR A 228 13.08 13.50 -2.93
C TYR A 228 13.42 15.00 -3.00
N ARG A 229 13.18 15.65 -4.15
CA ARG A 229 13.31 17.11 -4.27
C ARG A 229 12.29 17.88 -3.42
N LEU A 230 11.05 17.39 -3.33
CA LEU A 230 9.97 18.01 -2.56
C LEU A 230 9.99 17.66 -1.07
N MET A 231 10.62 16.55 -0.68
CA MET A 231 10.67 16.03 0.69
C MET A 231 11.16 17.08 1.69
N TYR A 232 12.15 17.90 1.33
CA TYR A 232 12.70 18.94 2.19
C TYR A 232 11.85 20.22 2.27
N TYR A 233 10.90 20.41 1.35
CA TYR A 233 9.91 21.48 1.45
C TYR A 233 8.75 21.09 2.38
N GLY A 234 8.57 19.77 2.64
CA GLY A 234 7.62 19.20 3.60
C GLY A 234 6.14 19.40 3.26
N GLY A 235 5.29 18.75 4.06
CA GLY A 235 3.83 18.93 4.06
C GLY A 235 3.07 18.15 2.99
N ALA A 236 1.83 18.56 2.72
CA ALA A 236 0.88 17.85 1.87
C ALA A 236 1.37 17.59 0.43
N ARG A 237 2.38 18.32 -0.07
CA ARG A 237 2.87 18.12 -1.45
C ARG A 237 3.57 16.78 -1.65
N SER A 238 4.45 16.38 -0.75
CA SER A 238 5.15 15.08 -0.85
C SER A 238 4.19 13.93 -0.60
N TRP A 239 3.26 14.10 0.35
CA TRP A 239 2.16 13.16 0.59
C TRP A 239 1.29 12.97 -0.66
N ASN A 240 0.80 14.07 -1.24
CA ASN A 240 -0.06 14.02 -2.42
C ASN A 240 0.64 13.41 -3.62
N LEU A 241 1.93 13.70 -3.81
CA LEU A 241 2.71 13.08 -4.88
C LEU A 241 2.80 11.56 -4.70
N ARG A 242 3.02 11.09 -3.45
CA ARG A 242 3.08 9.66 -3.12
C ARG A 242 1.76 8.94 -3.41
N ASP A 243 0.66 9.43 -2.88
CA ASP A 243 -0.64 8.82 -3.11
C ASP A 243 -1.11 8.93 -4.57
N THR A 244 -0.78 10.04 -5.25
CA THR A 244 -1.03 10.17 -6.70
C THR A 244 -0.24 9.13 -7.48
N HIS A 245 1.04 8.89 -7.14
CA HIS A 245 1.84 7.82 -7.74
C HIS A 245 1.19 6.46 -7.54
N MET A 246 0.81 6.10 -6.30
CA MET A 246 0.16 4.82 -6.02
C MET A 246 -1.12 4.64 -6.85
N PHE A 247 -1.94 5.69 -6.95
CA PHE A 247 -3.17 5.67 -7.75
C PHE A 247 -2.91 5.55 -9.26
N GLU A 248 -1.95 6.29 -9.80
CA GLU A 248 -1.56 6.21 -11.22
C GLU A 248 -1.00 4.83 -11.57
N THR A 249 -0.19 4.25 -10.69
CA THR A 249 0.36 2.89 -10.85
C THR A 249 -0.76 1.85 -10.83
N LEU A 250 -1.74 1.97 -9.94
CA LEU A 250 -2.94 1.12 -9.94
C LEU A 250 -3.75 1.27 -11.24
N CYS A 251 -3.95 2.49 -11.74
CA CYS A 251 -4.64 2.71 -13.00
C CYS A 251 -3.90 2.08 -14.18
N ALA A 252 -2.57 2.24 -14.25
CA ALA A 252 -1.74 1.63 -15.28
C ALA A 252 -1.80 0.09 -15.24
N LEU A 253 -1.81 -0.51 -14.05
CA LEU A 253 -2.03 -1.95 -13.86
C LEU A 253 -3.38 -2.40 -14.40
N LEU A 254 -4.46 -1.71 -14.03
CA LEU A 254 -5.81 -2.02 -14.50
C LEU A 254 -5.95 -1.86 -16.01
N GLU A 255 -5.27 -0.87 -16.61
CA GLU A 255 -5.25 -0.71 -18.07
C GLU A 255 -4.46 -1.83 -18.76
N ALA A 256 -3.29 -2.20 -18.23
CA ALA A 256 -2.43 -3.24 -18.80
C ALA A 256 -3.08 -4.63 -18.74
N LYS A 257 -3.83 -4.93 -17.68
CA LYS A 257 -4.56 -6.20 -17.51
C LYS A 257 -5.93 -6.20 -18.21
N GLY A 258 -6.37 -5.04 -18.70
CA GLY A 258 -7.57 -4.88 -19.51
C GLY A 258 -8.83 -4.49 -18.73
N PRO A 259 -9.92 -4.12 -19.43
CA PRO A 259 -11.09 -3.49 -18.81
C PRO A 259 -11.85 -4.37 -17.81
N GLN A 260 -11.66 -5.69 -17.86
CA GLN A 260 -12.28 -6.65 -16.95
C GLN A 260 -11.41 -6.98 -15.72
N SER A 261 -10.19 -6.44 -15.65
CA SER A 261 -9.30 -6.70 -14.51
C SER A 261 -9.86 -6.08 -13.24
N ARG A 262 -9.68 -6.80 -12.12
CA ARG A 262 -10.09 -6.37 -10.79
C ARG A 262 -8.92 -6.47 -9.82
N ALA A 263 -8.85 -5.50 -8.91
CA ALA A 263 -7.74 -5.34 -7.99
C ALA A 263 -8.19 -5.35 -6.53
N VAL A 264 -7.42 -6.04 -5.69
CA VAL A 264 -7.45 -5.86 -4.24
C VAL A 264 -6.23 -5.05 -3.87
N VAL A 265 -6.41 -3.95 -3.14
CA VAL A 265 -5.33 -3.06 -2.70
C VAL A 265 -5.16 -3.20 -1.20
N TRP A 266 -3.95 -3.44 -0.71
CA TRP A 266 -3.62 -3.44 0.72
C TRP A 266 -2.75 -2.23 1.02
N ALA A 267 -3.27 -1.30 1.81
CA ALA A 267 -2.53 -0.13 2.28
C ALA A 267 -3.11 0.31 3.63
N HIS A 268 -2.44 1.23 4.31
CA HIS A 268 -2.90 1.76 5.59
C HIS A 268 -4.26 2.48 5.47
N ASN A 269 -5.05 2.58 6.57
CA ASN A 269 -6.32 3.32 6.58
C ASN A 269 -6.15 4.79 6.13
N SER A 270 -5.00 5.40 6.46
CA SER A 270 -4.64 6.77 6.03
C SER A 270 -4.54 6.91 4.51
N HIS A 271 -4.27 5.81 3.80
CA HIS A 271 -4.17 5.77 2.34
C HIS A 271 -5.49 5.37 1.67
N ILE A 272 -6.22 4.40 2.24
CA ILE A 272 -7.37 3.79 1.56
C ILE A 272 -8.74 4.40 1.88
N GLY A 273 -8.88 5.15 2.98
CA GLY A 273 -10.12 5.86 3.29
C GLY A 273 -10.32 7.06 2.36
N ASP A 274 -11.51 7.64 2.29
CA ASP A 274 -11.69 8.92 1.56
C ASP A 274 -11.10 10.07 2.39
N ALA A 275 -9.91 10.56 2.03
CA ALA A 275 -9.23 11.67 2.73
C ALA A 275 -10.05 12.96 2.79
N SER A 276 -10.96 13.22 1.84
CA SER A 276 -11.85 14.39 1.90
C SER A 276 -12.79 14.36 3.12
N ARG A 277 -12.89 13.19 3.76
CA ARG A 277 -13.73 12.90 4.93
C ARG A 277 -12.92 12.79 6.22
N THR A 278 -11.68 13.24 6.21
CA THR A 278 -10.79 13.33 7.36
C THR A 278 -10.12 14.70 7.44
N ASP A 279 -9.52 15.04 8.59
CA ASP A 279 -8.74 16.27 8.75
C ASP A 279 -7.53 16.32 7.81
N MET A 280 -7.01 15.16 7.38
CA MET A 280 -5.92 15.08 6.40
C MET A 280 -6.31 15.83 5.12
N GLY A 281 -7.48 15.52 4.55
CA GLY A 281 -7.96 16.24 3.37
C GLY A 281 -8.49 17.64 3.66
N ARG A 282 -9.28 17.80 4.73
CA ARG A 282 -10.00 19.05 5.00
C ARG A 282 -9.10 20.17 5.52
N GLU A 283 -8.15 19.85 6.39
CA GLU A 283 -7.30 20.83 7.07
C GLU A 283 -5.87 20.88 6.51
N ARG A 284 -5.32 19.72 6.13
CA ARG A 284 -3.91 19.63 5.68
C ARG A 284 -3.77 19.69 4.16
N GLY A 285 -4.86 19.49 3.41
CA GLY A 285 -4.83 19.43 1.96
C GLY A 285 -4.18 18.15 1.42
N GLU A 286 -4.17 17.09 2.23
CA GLU A 286 -3.64 15.77 1.90
C GLU A 286 -4.67 14.96 1.11
N LEU A 287 -4.27 14.38 -0.01
CA LEU A 287 -5.05 13.46 -0.84
C LEU A 287 -4.58 12.04 -0.56
N ASN A 288 -5.43 11.05 -0.85
CA ASN A 288 -5.01 9.66 -0.76
C ASN A 288 -5.58 8.78 -1.87
N ILE A 289 -5.01 7.57 -2.03
CA ILE A 289 -5.45 6.63 -3.07
C ILE A 289 -6.94 6.24 -2.91
N GLY A 290 -7.46 6.19 -1.68
CA GLY A 290 -8.87 5.93 -1.39
C GLY A 290 -9.81 6.97 -1.99
N GLN A 291 -9.54 8.25 -1.73
CA GLN A 291 -10.26 9.37 -2.33
C GLN A 291 -10.16 9.34 -3.87
N LEU A 292 -8.95 9.19 -4.42
CA LEU A 292 -8.75 9.16 -5.87
C LEU A 292 -9.49 7.97 -6.53
N CYS A 293 -9.52 6.80 -5.89
CA CYS A 293 -10.31 5.67 -6.33
C CYS A 293 -11.81 5.96 -6.28
N ARG A 294 -12.29 6.61 -5.22
CA ARG A 294 -13.70 7.02 -5.10
C ARG A 294 -14.09 8.01 -6.20
N GLU A 295 -13.26 9.01 -6.47
CA GLU A 295 -13.50 10.01 -7.52
C GLU A 295 -13.50 9.38 -8.92
N ARG A 296 -12.59 8.44 -9.18
CA ARG A 296 -12.43 7.82 -10.50
C ARG A 296 -13.42 6.70 -10.80
N PHE A 297 -13.69 5.84 -9.82
CA PHE A 297 -14.46 4.61 -9.97
C PHE A 297 -15.85 4.67 -9.30
N GLY A 298 -16.11 5.67 -8.45
CA GLY A 298 -17.39 5.84 -7.79
C GLY A 298 -17.77 4.63 -6.93
N GLN A 299 -18.87 3.95 -7.30
CA GLN A 299 -19.36 2.75 -6.63
C GLN A 299 -18.58 1.47 -7.03
N ASP A 300 -17.75 1.54 -8.08
CA ASP A 300 -16.85 0.45 -8.47
C ASP A 300 -15.55 0.43 -7.65
N ALA A 301 -15.43 1.28 -6.63
CA ALA A 301 -14.42 1.20 -5.58
C ALA A 301 -15.10 0.90 -4.23
N ALA A 302 -14.60 -0.11 -3.52
CA ALA A 302 -15.02 -0.44 -2.16
C ALA A 302 -13.87 -0.15 -1.17
N LEU A 303 -14.08 0.76 -0.23
CA LEU A 303 -13.11 1.17 0.79
C LEU A 303 -13.43 0.48 2.12
N ILE A 304 -12.56 -0.38 2.62
CA ILE A 304 -12.80 -1.19 3.82
C ILE A 304 -11.73 -0.88 4.85
N GLY A 305 -12.09 -0.11 5.89
CA GLY A 305 -11.22 0.24 7.01
C GLY A 305 -11.16 -0.87 8.06
N PHE A 306 -10.07 -0.91 8.82
CA PHE A 306 -9.88 -1.85 9.92
C PHE A 306 -9.52 -1.11 11.20
N GLY A 307 -9.89 -1.63 12.37
CA GLY A 307 -9.51 -1.01 13.63
C GLY A 307 -9.38 -1.97 14.81
N THR A 308 -8.73 -1.47 15.87
CA THR A 308 -8.55 -2.18 17.14
C THR A 308 -8.61 -1.28 18.37
N HIS A 309 -9.06 -1.82 19.50
CA HIS A 309 -9.09 -1.10 20.77
C HIS A 309 -7.73 -1.15 21.46
N THR A 310 -7.12 -2.33 21.60
CA THR A 310 -5.84 -2.52 22.30
C THR A 310 -5.11 -3.79 21.80
N GLY A 311 -4.04 -4.18 22.50
CA GLY A 311 -3.25 -5.36 22.22
C GLY A 311 -1.77 -5.03 22.06
N THR A 312 -1.09 -5.69 21.11
CA THR A 312 0.31 -5.40 20.77
C THR A 312 0.50 -5.14 19.29
N VAL A 313 1.55 -4.40 18.95
CA VAL A 313 1.92 -4.03 17.58
C VAL A 313 3.43 -4.15 17.40
N ALA A 314 3.88 -4.64 16.24
CA ALA A 314 5.28 -4.56 15.82
C ALA A 314 5.56 -3.18 15.22
N CYS A 315 6.52 -2.45 15.78
CA CYS A 315 6.80 -1.06 15.42
C CYS A 315 8.22 -0.67 15.85
N ALA A 316 8.70 0.50 15.41
CA ALA A 316 9.89 1.14 15.97
C ALA A 316 9.53 2.38 16.81
N THR A 317 10.46 2.89 17.64
CA THR A 317 10.27 4.19 18.33
C THR A 317 10.60 5.36 17.42
N ASP A 318 11.67 5.20 16.65
CA ASP A 318 12.13 6.14 15.65
C ASP A 318 12.38 5.42 14.34
N TRP A 319 12.53 6.21 13.28
CA TRP A 319 12.80 5.69 11.96
C TRP A 319 14.15 4.95 11.94
N ASP A 320 14.25 3.87 11.18
CA ASP A 320 15.41 2.96 11.10
C ASP A 320 15.82 2.26 12.40
N GLU A 321 15.09 2.47 13.51
CA GLU A 321 15.37 1.72 14.72
C GLU A 321 14.90 0.25 14.62
N PRO A 322 15.50 -0.66 15.41
CA PRO A 322 15.08 -2.05 15.47
C PRO A 322 13.60 -2.21 15.81
N MET A 323 12.98 -3.25 15.24
CA MET A 323 11.61 -3.63 15.54
C MET A 323 11.45 -3.96 17.03
N GLN A 324 10.39 -3.41 17.62
CA GLN A 324 9.94 -3.67 18.97
C GLN A 324 8.48 -4.11 18.96
N VAL A 325 8.09 -4.89 19.96
CA VAL A 325 6.68 -5.18 20.24
C VAL A 325 6.23 -4.23 21.35
N LYS A 326 5.34 -3.29 21.01
CA LYS A 326 4.79 -2.33 21.96
C LYS A 326 3.31 -2.62 22.24
N ARG A 327 2.85 -2.23 23.43
CA ARG A 327 1.44 -2.31 23.81
C ARG A 327 0.69 -1.13 23.22
N VAL A 328 -0.42 -1.38 22.53
CA VAL A 328 -1.32 -0.35 22.03
C VAL A 328 -2.16 0.17 23.19
N ASN A 329 -2.18 1.49 23.38
CA ASN A 329 -3.05 2.11 24.38
C ASN A 329 -4.51 1.72 24.13
N PRO A 330 -5.34 1.56 25.18
CA PRO A 330 -6.79 1.49 25.00
C PRO A 330 -7.29 2.67 24.14
N SER A 331 -8.28 2.42 23.28
CA SER A 331 -8.83 3.49 22.45
C SER A 331 -9.44 4.61 23.28
N ARG A 332 -9.49 5.81 22.70
CA ARG A 332 -9.94 7.00 23.42
C ARG A 332 -11.47 7.07 23.48
N PRO A 333 -12.08 7.55 24.58
CA PRO A 333 -13.53 7.67 24.70
C PRO A 333 -14.22 8.55 23.62
N ASP A 334 -13.47 9.42 22.96
CA ASP A 334 -13.93 10.31 21.88
C ASP A 334 -13.68 9.76 20.47
N SER A 335 -13.27 8.49 20.33
CA SER A 335 -12.93 7.85 19.06
C SER A 335 -13.95 6.83 18.57
N TYR A 336 -13.92 6.50 17.28
CA TYR A 336 -14.77 5.44 16.71
C TYR A 336 -14.42 4.06 17.25
N GLU A 337 -13.14 3.79 17.54
CA GLU A 337 -12.68 2.54 18.16
C GLU A 337 -13.31 2.34 19.53
N TRP A 338 -13.56 3.40 20.31
CA TRP A 338 -14.28 3.27 21.58
C TRP A 338 -15.74 2.87 21.39
N LEU A 339 -16.43 3.45 20.39
CA LEU A 339 -17.79 3.03 20.06
C LEU A 339 -17.84 1.55 19.62
N ALA A 340 -16.82 1.11 18.87
CA ALA A 340 -16.69 -0.29 18.45
C ALA A 340 -16.40 -1.22 19.64
N HIS A 341 -15.52 -0.82 20.57
CA HIS A 341 -15.25 -1.56 21.82
C HIS A 341 -16.51 -1.70 22.68
N GLU A 342 -17.26 -0.61 22.87
CA GLU A 342 -18.52 -0.58 23.64
C GLU A 342 -19.64 -1.44 23.00
N SER A 343 -19.44 -1.97 21.78
CA SER A 343 -20.35 -2.96 21.21
C SER A 343 -20.34 -4.29 21.96
N GLY A 344 -19.27 -4.58 22.70
CA GLY A 344 -19.04 -5.87 23.40
C GLY A 344 -18.72 -7.04 22.48
N LEU A 345 -18.52 -6.80 21.18
CA LEU A 345 -18.18 -7.83 20.19
C LEU A 345 -16.67 -7.87 19.99
N GLY A 346 -16.06 -9.05 20.19
CA GLY A 346 -14.61 -9.21 20.01
C GLY A 346 -14.13 -9.04 18.57
N ARG A 347 -15.00 -9.27 17.58
CA ARG A 347 -14.68 -9.11 16.17
C ARG A 347 -15.94 -9.01 15.30
N PHE A 348 -16.01 -8.03 14.40
CA PHE A 348 -17.20 -7.85 13.55
C PHE A 348 -16.92 -7.12 12.23
N LEU A 349 -17.89 -7.20 11.33
CA LEU A 349 -18.01 -6.35 10.14
C LEU A 349 -19.19 -5.41 10.31
N LEU A 350 -18.99 -4.13 10.01
CA LEU A 350 -20.04 -3.12 9.94
C LEU A 350 -20.13 -2.58 8.51
N ASP A 351 -21.28 -2.76 7.85
CA ASP A 351 -21.55 -2.26 6.50
C ASP A 351 -22.02 -0.80 6.60
N LEU A 352 -21.15 0.14 6.25
CA LEU A 352 -21.34 1.59 6.44
C LEU A 352 -22.06 2.26 5.26
N ARG A 353 -22.28 1.53 4.16
CA ARG A 353 -22.98 2.05 2.98
C ARG A 353 -24.40 2.51 3.32
N GLU A 354 -24.90 3.44 2.53
CA GLU A 354 -26.24 3.99 2.70
C GLU A 354 -27.32 2.90 2.70
N GLY A 355 -28.28 3.01 3.61
CA GLY A 355 -29.39 2.05 3.76
C GLY A 355 -29.02 0.71 4.38
N ARG A 356 -27.75 0.48 4.77
CA ARG A 356 -27.31 -0.77 5.42
C ARG A 356 -27.39 -0.73 6.94
N LEU A 357 -27.31 0.46 7.53
CA LEU A 357 -27.45 0.68 8.97
C LEU A 357 -28.85 1.20 9.32
N PRO A 358 -29.34 0.95 10.55
CA PRO A 358 -30.51 1.65 11.09
C PRO A 358 -30.31 3.17 11.04
N PRO A 359 -31.33 3.98 10.66
CA PRO A 359 -31.18 5.43 10.48
C PRO A 359 -30.55 6.15 11.67
N ALA A 360 -30.98 5.83 12.90
CA ALA A 360 -30.46 6.43 14.13
C ALA A 360 -28.99 6.08 14.39
N LEU A 361 -28.55 4.85 14.05
CA LEU A 361 -27.14 4.48 14.16
C LEU A 361 -26.30 5.20 13.10
N ARG A 362 -26.81 5.29 11.86
CA ARG A 362 -26.13 6.04 10.80
C ARG A 362 -25.93 7.49 11.21
N GLU A 363 -26.99 8.16 11.66
CA GLU A 363 -26.94 9.55 12.13
C GLU A 363 -25.89 9.74 13.24
N ALA A 364 -25.85 8.84 14.23
CA ALA A 364 -24.85 8.89 15.30
C ALA A 364 -23.40 8.69 14.80
N LEU A 365 -23.19 7.85 13.77
CA LEU A 365 -21.86 7.63 13.20
C LEU A 365 -21.43 8.75 12.23
N MET A 366 -22.35 9.58 11.74
CA MET A 366 -22.03 10.75 10.90
C MET A 366 -21.41 11.90 11.71
N GLU A 367 -21.44 11.85 13.04
CA GLU A 367 -20.72 12.81 13.87
C GLU A 367 -19.21 12.60 13.72
N GLU A 368 -18.47 13.69 13.53
CA GLU A 368 -17.02 13.66 13.41
C GLU A 368 -16.37 13.21 14.72
N ARG A 369 -15.48 12.21 14.64
CA ARG A 369 -14.77 11.62 15.78
C ARG A 369 -13.35 11.27 15.39
N LEU A 370 -12.53 10.96 16.39
CA LEU A 370 -11.16 10.52 16.15
C LEU A 370 -11.13 9.08 15.62
N GLU A 371 -10.18 8.80 14.72
CA GLU A 371 -9.76 7.48 14.28
C GLU A 371 -8.24 7.34 14.44
N ARG A 372 -7.81 6.16 14.85
CA ARG A 372 -6.42 5.81 15.12
C ARG A 372 -5.71 5.33 13.85
N PHE A 373 -4.51 5.85 13.64
CA PHE A 373 -3.57 5.47 12.59
C PHE A 373 -2.21 5.18 13.24
N ILE A 374 -1.73 3.94 13.16
CA ILE A 374 -0.41 3.54 13.68
C ILE A 374 0.48 3.13 12.51
N GLY A 375 1.37 4.03 12.09
CA GLY A 375 2.38 3.69 11.10
C GLY A 375 3.40 2.65 11.57
N VAL A 376 4.55 2.65 10.90
CA VAL A 376 5.71 1.81 11.25
C VAL A 376 6.38 2.27 12.55
N ILE A 377 6.15 3.53 12.93
CA ILE A 377 6.57 4.14 14.18
C ILE A 377 5.38 4.21 15.13
N TYR A 378 5.58 3.79 16.37
CA TYR A 378 4.57 3.96 17.42
C TYR A 378 5.17 4.49 18.71
N ARG A 379 4.58 5.59 19.20
CA ARG A 379 4.94 6.28 20.44
C ARG A 379 3.69 6.40 21.33
N PRO A 380 3.44 5.42 22.21
CA PRO A 380 2.25 5.39 23.06
C PRO A 380 2.05 6.67 23.88
N GLU A 381 3.15 7.33 24.26
CA GLU A 381 3.17 8.51 25.11
C GLU A 381 2.58 9.75 24.41
N THR A 382 2.61 9.79 23.07
CA THR A 382 2.14 10.91 22.26
C THR A 382 0.96 10.55 21.34
N GLU A 383 0.38 9.35 21.48
CA GLU A 383 -0.58 8.75 20.54
C GLU A 383 -1.69 9.72 20.09
N ARG A 384 -2.28 10.51 20.98
CA ARG A 384 -3.32 11.49 20.60
C ARG A 384 -2.87 12.47 19.51
N TRP A 385 -1.63 12.91 19.56
CA TRP A 385 -1.11 13.93 18.65
C TRP A 385 -0.51 13.32 17.40
N SER A 386 0.10 12.15 17.53
CA SER A 386 0.85 11.50 16.47
C SER A 386 0.11 10.37 15.76
N HIS A 387 -1.03 9.88 16.27
CA HIS A 387 -1.65 8.64 15.79
C HIS A 387 -3.18 8.73 15.71
N TYR A 388 -3.75 9.93 15.79
CA TYR A 388 -5.19 10.15 15.63
C TYR A 388 -5.48 11.30 14.67
N SER A 389 -6.52 11.13 13.86
CA SER A 389 -7.09 12.17 13.00
C SER A 389 -8.59 12.21 13.19
N ALA A 390 -9.25 13.37 13.07
CA ALA A 390 -10.71 13.39 13.02
C ALA A 390 -11.20 12.93 11.64
N CYS A 391 -12.33 12.24 11.63
CA CYS A 391 -12.97 11.74 10.41
C CYS A 391 -14.47 11.57 10.59
N THR A 392 -15.15 11.33 9.46
CA THR A 392 -16.55 10.88 9.41
C THR A 392 -16.58 9.45 8.88
N LEU A 393 -16.59 8.46 9.77
CA LEU A 393 -16.37 7.04 9.44
C LEU A 393 -17.27 6.51 8.29
N PRO A 394 -18.61 6.75 8.27
CA PRO A 394 -19.47 6.25 7.19
C PRO A 394 -19.34 6.99 5.85
N GLU A 395 -18.60 8.10 5.80
CA GLU A 395 -18.23 8.76 4.55
C GLU A 395 -16.82 8.37 4.10
N GLN A 396 -15.93 8.05 5.05
CA GLN A 396 -14.56 7.62 4.77
C GLN A 396 -14.49 6.20 4.22
N PHE A 397 -15.32 5.27 4.71
CA PHE A 397 -15.31 3.86 4.32
C PHE A 397 -16.71 3.33 3.94
N ASP A 398 -16.74 2.32 3.07
CA ASP A 398 -17.94 1.52 2.79
C ASP A 398 -18.19 0.46 3.86
N ALA A 399 -17.13 0.00 4.53
CA ALA A 399 -17.24 -0.95 5.62
C ALA A 399 -16.10 -0.80 6.62
N TYR A 400 -16.35 -1.28 7.84
CA TYR A 400 -15.37 -1.27 8.93
C TYR A 400 -15.24 -2.66 9.56
N VAL A 401 -14.03 -3.17 9.58
CA VAL A 401 -13.68 -4.46 10.19
C VAL A 401 -13.04 -4.21 11.55
N TRP A 402 -13.59 -4.84 12.58
CA TRP A 402 -13.17 -4.61 13.95
C TRP A 402 -12.54 -5.86 14.56
N PHE A 403 -11.45 -5.67 15.31
CA PHE A 403 -10.84 -6.64 16.21
C PHE A 403 -10.62 -5.96 17.56
N ASP A 404 -11.23 -6.45 18.64
CA ASP A 404 -11.17 -5.72 19.93
C ASP A 404 -9.78 -5.76 20.56
N GLU A 405 -9.11 -6.91 20.48
CA GLU A 405 -7.74 -7.11 20.92
C GLU A 405 -6.93 -7.76 19.79
N THR A 406 -5.72 -7.25 19.57
CA THR A 406 -4.85 -7.67 18.47
C THR A 406 -3.43 -8.00 18.93
N THR A 407 -2.67 -8.72 18.11
CA THR A 407 -1.30 -9.14 18.41
C THR A 407 -0.30 -8.67 17.35
N ALA A 408 0.94 -8.43 17.77
CA ALA A 408 2.02 -8.05 16.87
C ALA A 408 2.32 -9.15 15.84
N VAL A 409 2.65 -8.76 14.60
CA VAL A 409 3.14 -9.71 13.59
C VAL A 409 4.43 -10.41 14.05
N THR A 410 4.65 -11.62 13.54
CA THR A 410 5.93 -12.32 13.73
C THR A 410 6.81 -12.10 12.50
N PRO A 411 7.94 -11.35 12.61
CA PRO A 411 8.84 -11.15 11.47
C PRO A 411 9.49 -12.47 11.05
N LEU A 412 9.83 -12.59 9.76
CA LEU A 412 10.61 -13.74 9.28
C LEU A 412 12.08 -13.61 9.72
N PRO A 413 12.80 -14.74 9.92
CA PRO A 413 14.23 -14.70 10.20
C PRO A 413 15.00 -13.99 9.09
N GLY A 414 15.98 -13.16 9.46
CA GLY A 414 16.81 -12.40 8.53
C GLY A 414 17.98 -11.70 9.20
N PRO A 415 19.06 -11.38 8.47
CA PRO A 415 20.08 -10.50 9.00
C PRO A 415 19.45 -9.13 9.33
N GLU A 416 19.66 -8.64 10.55
CA GLU A 416 19.58 -7.21 10.89
C GLU A 416 20.74 -6.49 10.17
N GLU A 417 20.76 -6.51 8.83
CA GLU A 417 21.57 -5.56 8.10
C GLU A 417 20.74 -4.29 8.02
N ALA A 418 21.07 -3.33 8.87
CA ALA A 418 20.67 -1.94 8.68
C ALA A 418 21.13 -1.54 7.27
N GLY A 419 20.19 -1.46 6.32
CA GLY A 419 20.43 -0.74 5.08
C GLY A 419 20.68 0.73 5.40
N PRO A 420 21.42 1.45 4.54
CA PRO A 420 21.69 2.87 4.75
C PRO A 420 20.38 3.67 4.86
N GLU A 421 20.53 4.75 5.63
CA GLU A 421 19.50 5.60 6.21
C GLU A 421 18.45 6.02 5.18
N GLU A 422 17.17 5.90 5.53
CA GLU A 422 16.17 6.83 5.01
C GLU A 422 15.58 7.50 6.23
N THR A 423 15.32 8.79 6.25
CA THR A 423 14.59 9.39 7.37
C THR A 423 13.45 10.20 6.79
N PHE A 424 12.22 9.84 7.19
CA PHE A 424 10.97 10.57 6.90
C PHE A 424 10.45 10.45 5.44
N PRO A 425 9.11 10.46 5.22
CA PRO A 425 8.17 11.41 5.79
C PRO A 425 7.18 10.80 6.78
N THR A 426 6.51 11.70 7.47
CA THR A 426 5.62 11.51 8.61
C THR A 426 4.58 10.41 8.36
N GLY A 427 4.91 9.18 8.75
CA GLY A 427 3.94 8.20 9.19
C GLY A 427 3.51 8.59 10.60
N LEU A 428 2.37 9.28 10.69
CA LEU A 428 1.57 9.28 11.91
C LEU A 428 1.21 7.82 12.21
#